data_AF-A0A846DM83-F1
#
_entry.id   AF-A0A846DM83-F1
#
_cell.length_a   1.000
_cell.length_b   1.000
_cell.length_c   1.000
_cell.angle_alpha   90.00
_cell.angle_beta   90.00
_cell.angle_gamma   90.00
#
_symmetry.space_group_name_H-M   'P 1'
#
loop_
_entity.id
_entity.type
_entity.pdbx_description
1 polymer ?
#
loop_
_entity_poly.entity_id
_entity_poly.type
_entity_poly.pdbx_seq_one_letter_code
_entity_poly.pdbx_strand_id
1 'polypeptide(L)' 'PEEILLECYELSRANAADETGLDLQIFPEEPPFTIEEILDDSFLPSN' A
#
# COMPACT_ATOMS: atom_id res chain seq x y z
N PRO A 1 -4.01 5.21 14.06
CA PRO A 1 -3.55 5.56 12.70
C PRO A 1 -2.96 4.36 11.97
N GLU A 2 -2.05 3.63 12.61
CA GLU A 2 -1.44 2.40 12.06
C GLU A 2 -2.46 1.30 11.75
N GLU A 3 -3.38 1.00 12.68
CA GLU A 3 -4.45 0.00 12.45
C GLU A 3 -5.32 0.35 11.23
N ILE A 4 -5.73 1.62 11.12
CA ILE A 4 -6.50 2.13 9.97
C ILE A 4 -5.68 2.00 8.68
N LEU A 5 -4.38 2.30 8.73
CA LEU A 5 -3.50 2.16 7.56
C LEU A 5 -3.44 0.69 7.10
N LEU A 6 -3.30 -0.27 8.01
CA LEU A 6 -3.25 -1.69 7.67
C LEU A 6 -4.58 -2.17 7.05
N GLU A 7 -5.72 -1.79 7.62
CA GLU A 7 -7.04 -2.09 7.04
C GLU A 7 -7.20 -1.48 5.64
N CYS A 8 -6.81 -0.22 5.47
CA CYS A 8 -6.87 0.45 4.18
C CYS A 8 -5.91 -0.19 3.17
N TYR A 9 -4.71 -0.61 3.59
CA TYR A 9 -3.72 -1.22 2.72
C TYR A 9 -4.15 -2.58 2.21
N GLU A 10 -4.73 -3.43 3.06
CA GLU A 10 -5.27 -4.73 2.67
C GLU A 10 -6.34 -4.59 1.58
N LEU A 11 -7.29 -3.66 1.78
CA LEU A 11 -8.32 -3.38 0.78
C LEU A 11 -7.73 -2.78 -0.51
N SER A 12 -6.79 -1.85 -0.39
CA SER A 12 -6.15 -1.20 -1.54
C SER A 12 -5.39 -2.20 -2.40
N ARG A 13 -4.74 -3.19 -1.77
CA ARG A 13 -4.05 -4.28 -2.45
C ARG A 13 -5.02 -5.13 -3.28
N ALA A 14 -6.16 -5.51 -2.71
CA ALA A 14 -7.19 -6.26 -3.42
C ALA A 14 -7.75 -5.46 -4.61
N ASN A 15 -8.08 -4.19 -4.39
CA ASN A 15 -8.57 -3.31 -5.46
C ASN A 15 -7.54 -3.15 -6.59
N ALA A 16 -6.25 -2.98 -6.26
CA ALA A 16 -5.20 -2.86 -7.28
C ALA A 16 -5.05 -4.14 -8.12
N ALA A 17 -5.16 -5.32 -7.49
CA ALA A 17 -5.17 -6.59 -8.21
C ALA A 17 -6.37 -6.69 -9.17
N ASP A 18 -7.57 -6.34 -8.70
CA ASP A 18 -8.79 -6.36 -9.52
C ASP A 18 -8.73 -5.36 -10.69
N GLU A 19 -8.25 -4.14 -10.46
CA GLU A 19 -8.18 -3.08 -11.47
C GLU A 19 -7.12 -3.35 -12.54
N THR A 20 -5.99 -3.97 -12.16
CA THR A 20 -4.88 -4.25 -13.08
C THR A 20 -4.99 -5.62 -13.75
N GLY A 21 -5.78 -6.53 -13.18
CA GLY A 21 -5.84 -7.94 -13.58
C GLY A 21 -4.58 -8.74 -13.26
N LEU A 22 -3.70 -8.22 -12.41
CA LEU A 22 -2.52 -8.94 -11.92
C LEU A 22 -2.89 -9.81 -10.71
N ASP A 23 -2.11 -10.87 -10.49
CA ASP A 23 -2.29 -11.72 -9.31
C ASP A 23 -2.06 -10.90 -8.02
N LEU A 24 -2.89 -11.11 -7.00
CA LEU A 24 -2.77 -10.47 -5.69
C LEU A 24 -1.36 -10.63 -5.09
N GLN A 25 -0.70 -11.75 -5.35
CA GLN A 25 0.64 -12.06 -4.86
C GLN A 25 1.75 -11.17 -5.44
N ILE A 26 1.48 -10.42 -6.51
CA ILE A 26 2.41 -9.43 -7.07
C ILE A 26 2.54 -8.21 -6.15
N PHE A 27 1.50 -7.92 -5.36
CA PHE A 27 1.47 -6.78 -4.48
C PHE A 27 1.96 -7.18 -3.07
N PRO A 28 2.78 -6.36 -2.39
CA PRO A 28 3.34 -6.72 -1.09
C PRO A 28 2.27 -6.95 -0.01
N GLU A 29 2.45 -7.99 0.81
CA GLU A 29 1.52 -8.33 1.90
C GLU A 29 1.49 -7.26 3.02
N GLU A 30 2.61 -6.56 3.22
CA GLU A 30 2.75 -5.46 4.18
C GLU A 30 3.03 -4.14 3.44
N PRO A 31 2.65 -2.97 4.00
CA PRO A 31 2.97 -1.68 3.41
C PRO A 31 4.49 -1.53 3.19
N PRO A 32 4.94 -1.12 1.99
CA PRO A 32 6.37 -0.95 1.69
C PRO A 32 6.97 0.32 2.31
N PHE A 33 6.14 1.21 2.85
CA PHE A 33 6.52 2.50 3.44
C PHE A 33 5.93 2.63 4.83
N THR A 34 6.62 3.37 5.71
CA THR A 34 6.13 3.62 7.07
C THR A 34 4.98 4.62 7.07
N ILE A 35 4.24 4.71 8.18
CA ILE A 35 3.16 5.69 8.31
C ILE A 35 3.68 7.13 8.21
N GLU A 36 4.89 7.41 8.69
CA GLU A 36 5.53 8.71 8.57
C GLU A 36 5.85 9.04 7.11
N GLU A 37 6.36 8.08 6.34
CA GLU A 37 6.65 8.27 4.90
C GLU A 37 5.36 8.48 4.09
N ILE A 38 4.30 7.73 4.40
CA ILE A 38 3.00 7.85 3.72
C ILE A 38 2.33 9.20 4.01
N LEU A 39 2.50 9.74 5.22
CA LEU A 39 1.93 11.02 5.63
C LEU A 39 2.80 12.24 5.25
N ASP A 40 3.99 12.02 4.70
CA ASP A 40 4.85 13.09 4.19
C ASP A 40 4.49 13.39 2.73
N ASP A 41 3.80 14.51 2.51
CA ASP A 41 3.39 15.00 1.17
C ASP A 41 4.57 15.21 0.20
N SER A 42 5.80 15.29 0.71
CA SER A 42 7.03 15.46 -0.08
C SER A 42 7.81 14.15 -0.30
N PHE A 43 7.35 13.04 0.28
CA PHE A 43 8.02 11.75 0.16
C PHE A 43 7.95 11.22 -1.26
N LEU A 44 9.11 10.81 -1.77
CA LEU A 44 9.27 10.13 -3.06
C LEU A 44 10.16 8.90 -2.85
N PRO A 45 9.65 7.68 -3.09
CA PRO A 45 10.46 6.47 -3.03
C PRO A 45 11.64 6.56 -4.00
N SER A 46 12.85 6.22 -3.52
CA SER A 46 14.01 6.09 -4.40
C SER A 46 13.99 4.71 -5.04
N ASN A 47 13.97 4.66 -6.38
CA ASN A 47 14.05 3.42 -7.17
C ASN A 47 15.40 2.70 -7.02
#